data_AF-A0A119HFD0-F1
#
_entry.id   AF-A0A119HFD0-F1
#
_cell.length_a   1.000
_cell.length_b   1.000
_cell.length_c   1.000
_cell.angle_alpha   90.00
_cell.angle_beta   90.00
_cell.angle_gamma   90.00
#
_symmetry.space_group_name_H-M   'P 1'
#
loop_
_entity.id
_entity.type
_entity.pdbx_description
1 polymer ?
#
loop_
_entity_poly.entity_id
_entity_poly.type
_entity_poly.pdbx_seq_one_letter_code
_entity_poly.pdbx_strand_id
1 'polypeptide(L)' 'MSKKNSADRHSADSVQLKAWLPVTLRSRFNACCKAQGVPAAAVLRDLMEAYCVHVEEPAQEEAVHVAG' A
#
# COMPACT_ATOMS: atom_id res chain seq x y z
N MET A 1 -38.23 16.97 8.71
CA MET A 1 -36.77 17.14 8.56
C MET A 1 -36.08 15.81 8.89
N SER A 2 -35.69 15.03 7.88
CA SER A 2 -35.06 13.72 8.09
C SER A 2 -33.56 13.84 7.83
N LYS A 3 -32.75 13.86 8.89
CA LYS A 3 -31.28 13.75 8.80
C LYS A 3 -30.93 12.30 8.47
N LYS A 4 -30.71 12.01 7.19
CA LYS A 4 -30.21 10.71 6.72
C LYS A 4 -28.69 10.71 6.93
N ASN A 5 -28.21 9.93 7.90
CA ASN A 5 -26.78 9.75 8.15
C ASN A 5 -26.13 9.11 6.90
N SER A 6 -25.38 9.92 6.15
CA SER A 6 -24.67 9.52 4.93
C SER A 6 -23.25 9.05 5.27
N ALA A 7 -23.13 8.04 6.12
CA ALA A 7 -21.82 7.60 6.60
C ALA A 7 -21.73 6.07 6.70
N ASP A 8 -22.03 5.38 5.60
CA ASP A 8 -21.50 4.03 5.38
C ASP A 8 -21.48 3.77 3.87
N ARG A 9 -20.46 4.31 3.19
CA ARG A 9 -20.16 3.99 1.78
C ARG A 9 -19.00 3.02 1.74
N HIS A 10 -19.14 1.87 2.38
CA HIS A 10 -18.18 0.78 2.20
C HIS A 10 -18.42 0.18 0.81
N SER A 11 -17.39 0.15 -0.05
CA SER A 11 -17.45 -0.64 -1.27
C SER A 11 -17.42 -2.11 -0.86
N ALA A 12 -18.30 -2.94 -1.44
CA ALA A 12 -18.52 -4.33 -1.01
C ALA A 12 -17.22 -5.19 -0.94
N ASP A 13 -16.20 -4.79 -1.69
CA ASP A 13 -14.91 -5.49 -1.81
C ASP A 13 -13.72 -4.69 -1.24
N SER A 14 -13.97 -3.70 -0.38
CA SER A 14 -12.90 -2.89 0.23
C SER A 14 -13.03 -2.80 1.74
N VAL A 15 -11.91 -3.01 2.44
CA VAL A 15 -11.80 -2.80 3.88
C VAL A 15 -10.83 -1.66 4.17
N GLN A 16 -11.11 -0.88 5.22
CA GLN A 16 -10.20 0.17 5.67
C GLN A 16 -9.10 -0.44 6.53
N LEU A 17 -7.85 -0.35 6.07
CA LEU A 17 -6.69 -0.69 6.88
C LEU A 17 -6.29 0.49 7.79
N LYS A 18 -6.10 0.23 9.08
CA LYS A 18 -5.59 1.21 10.06
C LYS A 18 -4.22 0.76 10.58
N ALA A 19 -3.24 1.65 10.50
CA ALA A 19 -1.88 1.40 10.99
C ALA A 19 -1.35 2.62 11.75
N TRP A 20 -0.58 2.37 12.81
CA TRP A 20 0.15 3.41 13.51
C TRP A 20 1.49 3.64 12.80
N LEU A 21 1.77 4.89 12.44
CA LEU A 21 3.01 5.29 11.77
C LEU A 21 3.67 6.43 12.55
N PRO A 22 5.02 6.48 12.58
CA PRO A 22 5.71 7.68 13.04
C PRO A 22 5.23 8.92 12.29
N VAL A 23 4.98 10.00 13.03
CA VAL A 23 4.46 11.25 12.46
C VAL A 23 5.35 11.79 11.34
N THR A 24 6.68 11.71 11.53
CA THR A 24 7.67 12.15 10.54
C THR A 24 7.57 11.35 9.24
N LEU A 25 7.40 10.03 9.33
CA LEU A 25 7.24 9.15 8.18
C LEU A 25 5.96 9.48 7.42
N ARG A 26 4.82 9.59 8.13
CA ARG A 26 3.53 9.96 7.52
C ARG A 26 3.62 11.30 6.80
N SER A 27 4.23 12.31 7.42
CA SER A 27 4.36 13.64 6.84
C SER A 27 5.22 13.64 5.58
N ARG A 28 6.37 12.96 5.61
CA ARG A 28 7.26 12.84 4.46
C ARG A 28 6.58 12.09 3.31
N PHE A 29 5.94 10.96 3.61
CA PHE A 29 5.21 10.17 2.62
C PHE A 29 4.12 11.00 1.92
N ASN A 30 3.30 11.72 2.68
CA ASN A 30 2.28 12.60 2.13
C ASN A 30 2.86 13.73 1.27
N ALA A 31 3.99 14.32 1.68
CA ALA A 31 4.66 15.36 0.90
C ALA A 31 5.15 14.81 -0.45
N CYS A 32 5.74 13.61 -0.47
CA CYS A 32 6.16 12.94 -1.69
C CYS A 32 4.98 12.61 -2.61
N CYS A 33 3.91 12.04 -2.07
CA CYS A 33 2.69 11.72 -2.83
C CYS A 33 2.08 12.98 -3.46
N LYS A 34 1.99 14.06 -2.67
CA LYS A 34 1.48 15.36 -3.14
C LYS A 34 2.34 15.94 -4.26
N ALA A 35 3.67 15.89 -4.13
CA ALA A 35 4.59 16.40 -5.15
C ALA A 35 4.46 15.64 -6.48
N GLN A 36 4.15 14.35 -6.44
CA GLN A 36 3.95 13.51 -7.62
C GLN A 36 2.51 13.54 -8.15
N GLY A 37 1.58 14.17 -7.44
CA GLY A 37 0.16 14.17 -7.80
C GLY A 37 -0.52 12.80 -7.65
N VAL A 38 0.07 11.88 -6.88
CA VAL A 38 -0.44 10.52 -6.70
C VAL A 38 -1.15 10.38 -5.34
N PRO A 39 -2.32 9.72 -5.26
CA PRO A 39 -2.95 9.43 -3.98
C PRO A 39 -2.10 8.49 -3.13
N ALA A 40 -1.88 8.84 -1.86
CA ALA A 40 -1.16 8.01 -0.88
C ALA A 40 -1.71 6.56 -0.81
N ALA A 41 -3.03 6.40 -0.91
CA ALA A 41 -3.68 5.09 -0.92
C ALA A 41 -3.42 4.26 -2.19
N ALA A 42 -3.10 4.89 -3.33
CA ALA A 42 -2.67 4.14 -4.51
C ALA A 42 -1.28 3.56 -4.28
N VAL A 43 -0.32 4.41 -3.86
CA VAL A 43 1.06 3.99 -3.57
C VAL A 43 1.10 2.87 -2.52
N LEU A 44 0.30 2.97 -1.45
CA LEU A 44 0.25 1.92 -0.43
C LEU A 44 -0.29 0.58 -0.97
N ARG A 45 -1.28 0.61 -1.87
CA ARG A 45 -1.81 -0.62 -2.48
C ARG A 45 -0.77 -1.28 -3.38
N ASP A 46 -0.11 -0.50 -4.22
CA ASP A 46 0.92 -1.00 -5.13
C ASP A 46 2.11 -1.59 -4.35
N LEU A 47 2.51 -0.94 -3.24
CA LEU A 47 3.54 -1.45 -2.34
C LEU A 47 3.12 -2.76 -1.65
N MET A 48 1.85 -2.88 -1.25
CA MET A 48 1.34 -4.13 -0.66
C MET A 48 1.32 -5.26 -1.69
N GLU A 49 0.90 -5.00 -2.92
CA GLU A 49 0.90 -5.99 -4.01
C GLU A 49 2.33 -6.44 -4.33
N ALA A 50 3.26 -5.50 -4.50
CA ALA A 50 4.67 -5.80 -4.73
C ALA A 50 5.29 -6.62 -3.59
N TYR A 51 4.92 -6.33 -2.34
CA TYR A 51 5.38 -7.11 -1.19
C TYR A 51 4.83 -8.54 -1.22
N CYS A 52 3.54 -8.73 -1.54
CA CYS A 52 2.98 -10.08 -1.68
C CYS A 52 3.71 -10.87 -2.77
N VAL A 53 3.92 -10.29 -3.95
CA VAL A 53 4.66 -10.93 -5.04
C VAL A 53 6.07 -11.34 -4.60
N HIS A 54 6.79 -10.44 -3.92
CA HIS A 54 8.14 -10.72 -3.43
C HIS A 54 8.21 -11.87 -2.42
N VAL A 55 7.18 -12.04 -1.60
CA VAL A 55 7.10 -13.11 -0.58
C VAL A 55 6.60 -14.42 -1.17
N GLU A 56 5.71 -14.36 -2.17
CA GLU A 56 5.12 -15.52 -2.84
C GLU A 56 6.03 -16.12 -3.91
N GLU A 57 6.91 -15.33 -4.54
CA GLU A 57 7.98 -15.89 -5.34
C GLU A 57 8.97 -16.61 -4.42
N PRO A 58 9.11 -17.95 -4.50
CA PRO A 58 10.17 -18.63 -3.78
C PRO A 58 11.47 -18.02 -4.26
N ALA A 59 12.34 -17.61 -3.32
CA ALA A 59 13.67 -17.14 -3.63
C ALA A 59 14.27 -18.09 -4.66
N GLN A 60 14.39 -17.65 -5.91
CA GLN A 60 15.18 -18.36 -6.90
C GLN A 60 16.61 -18.21 -6.39
N GLU A 61 17.01 -19.19 -5.58
CA GLU A 61 18.37 -19.47 -5.20
C GLU A 61 19.19 -19.39 -6.47
N GLU A 62 20.07 -18.39 -6.50
CA GLU A 62 20.93 -18.09 -7.63
C GLU A 62 21.63 -19.39 -8.05
N ALA A 63 21.26 -19.93 -9.21
CA ALA A 63 22.08 -20.88 -9.93
C ALA A 63 23.32 -20.13 -10.44
N VAL A 64 24.23 -19.82 -9.51
CA VAL A 64 25.57 -19.34 -9.82
C VAL A 64 26.29 -20.48 -10.52
N HIS A 65 26.34 -20.35 -11.84
CA HIS A 65 27.43 -20.77 -12.72
C HIS A 65 28.72 -21.09 -11.94
N VAL A 66 29.04 -22.38 -11.80
CA VAL A 66 30.44 -22.83 -11.74
C VAL A 66 30.58 -23.94 -12.77
N ALA A 67 30.81 -23.53 -14.01
CA ALA A 67 31.55 -24.35 -14.95
C ALA A 67 33.04 -24.18 -14.60
N GLY A 68 33.65 -25.26 -14.13
CA GLY A 68 35.08 -25.38 -13.85
C GLY A 68 35.47 -26.85 -13.87
#